data_AF-A0A2V8S6R2-F1
#
_entry.id   AF-A0A2V8S6R2-F1
#
_cell.length_a   1.000
_cell.length_b   1.000
_cell.length_c   1.000
_cell.angle_alpha   90.00
_cell.angle_beta   90.00
_cell.angle_gamma   90.00
#
_symmetry.space_group_name_H-M   'P 1'
#
loop_
_entity.id
_entity.type
_entity.pdbx_description
1 polymer ?
#
loop_
_entity_poly.entity_id
_entity_poly.type
_entity_poly.pdbx_seq_one_letter_code
_entity_poly.pdbx_strand_id
1 'polypeptide(L)' 'VVAEGVETNEQLVLLQKLGCENGQGYFFSKPVNSDGAEKIIAETYGSLTSPLRELNKQPGGKRVLVA' A
#
# COMPACT_ATOMS: atom_id res chain seq x y z
N VAL A 1 11.42 8.13 2.27
CA VAL A 1 10.38 9.16 2.45
C VAL A 1 9.03 8.46 2.52
N VAL A 2 8.10 8.98 3.34
CA VAL A 2 6.69 8.57 3.37
C VAL A 2 5.87 9.78 2.92
N ALA A 3 5.00 9.60 1.93
CA ALA A 3 4.05 10.63 1.52
C ALA A 3 2.74 10.48 2.29
N GLU A 4 2.42 11.43 3.16
CA GLU A 4 1.18 11.44 3.94
C GLU A 4 0.06 12.20 3.21
N GLY A 5 -1.19 11.85 3.51
CA GLY A 5 -2.37 12.50 2.92
C GLY A 5 -2.70 12.04 1.49
N VAL A 6 -2.38 10.79 1.11
CA VAL A 6 -2.80 10.23 -0.18
C VAL A 6 -4.29 9.89 -0.16
N GLU A 7 -5.07 10.58 -0.98
CA GLU A 7 -6.53 10.48 -1.05
C GLU A 7 -7.04 10.00 -2.41
N THR A 8 -6.27 10.20 -3.49
CA THR A 8 -6.70 9.85 -4.86
C THR A 8 -5.67 9.00 -5.62
N ASN A 9 -6.15 8.30 -6.65
CA ASN A 9 -5.30 7.50 -7.52
C ASN A 9 -4.30 8.37 -8.31
N GLU A 10 -4.69 9.59 -8.70
CA GLU A 10 -3.83 10.53 -9.42
C GLU A 10 -2.64 10.94 -8.56
N GLN A 11 -2.85 11.18 -7.26
CA GLN A 11 -1.78 11.46 -6.30
C GLN A 11 -0.85 10.26 -6.16
N LEU A 12 -1.39 9.04 -6.04
CA LEU A 12 -0.60 7.81 -6.00
C LEU A 12 0.28 7.65 -7.26
N VAL A 13 -0.30 7.83 -8.45
CA VAL A 13 0.42 7.72 -9.72
C VAL A 13 1.52 8.78 -9.82
N LEU A 14 1.27 10.01 -9.36
CA LEU A 14 2.29 11.06 -9.31
C LEU A 14 3.44 10.67 -8.38
N LEU A 15 3.14 10.20 -7.17
CA LEU A 15 4.13 9.77 -6.19
C LEU A 15 4.99 8.61 -6.72
N GLN A 16 4.39 7.64 -7.40
CA GLN A 16 5.12 6.55 -8.07
C GLN A 16 6.08 7.06 -9.14
N LYS A 17 5.64 8.02 -9.98
CA LYS A 17 6.48 8.64 -11.02
C LYS A 17 7.66 9.41 -10.42
N LEU A 18 7.46 10.01 -9.26
CA LEU A 18 8.52 10.69 -8.49
C LEU A 18 9.43 9.71 -7.73
N GLY A 19 9.17 8.39 -7.82
CA GLY A 19 9.95 7.37 -7.14
C GLY A 19 9.66 7.25 -5.64
N CYS A 20 8.54 7.78 -5.15
CA CYS A 20 8.13 7.60 -3.76
C CYS A 20 7.65 6.16 -3.54
N GLU A 21 8.24 5.49 -2.56
CA GLU A 21 8.01 4.07 -2.29
C GLU A 21 7.04 3.80 -1.14
N ASN A 22 6.73 4.81 -0.32
CA ASN A 22 5.85 4.65 0.85
C ASN A 22 4.81 5.77 0.88
N GLY A 23 3.58 5.43 1.26
CA GLY A 23 2.49 6.38 1.36
C GLY A 23 1.49 6.01 2.43
N GLN A 24 0.88 7.04 3.03
CA GLN A 24 -0.21 6.91 3.99
C GLN A 24 -1.33 7.88 3.63
N GLY A 25 -2.57 7.45 3.76
CA GLY A 25 -3.73 8.30 3.54
C GLY A 25 -5.01 7.51 3.29
N TYR A 26 -6.13 8.22 3.20
CA TYR A 26 -7.46 7.64 3.13
C TYR A 26 -7.72 6.86 1.84
N PHE A 27 -6.90 7.07 0.80
CA PHE A 27 -6.91 6.23 -0.39
C PHE A 27 -6.64 4.75 -0.06
N PHE A 28 -5.78 4.49 0.92
CA PHE A 28 -5.43 3.13 1.35
C PHE A 28 -6.31 2.66 2.50
N SER A 29 -6.37 3.45 3.58
CA SER A 29 -7.16 3.17 4.76
C SER A 29 -7.40 4.45 5.55
N LYS A 30 -8.55 4.52 6.22
CA LYS A 30 -8.75 5.48 7.31
C LYS A 30 -7.99 5.01 8.56
N PRO A 31 -7.73 5.88 9.56
CA PRO A 31 -7.29 5.45 10.87
C PRO A 31 -8.21 4.38 11.43
N VAL A 32 -7.61 3.30 11.93
CA VAL A 32 -8.32 2.16 12.54
C VAL A 32 -7.91 2.02 13.99
N ASN A 33 -8.72 1.31 14.77
CA ASN A 33 -8.36 0.90 16.12
C ASN A 33 -7.40 -0.30 16.10
N SER A 34 -7.01 -0.79 17.28
CA SER A 34 -6.13 -1.96 17.43
C SER A 34 -6.59 -3.16 16.62
N ASP A 35 -7.87 -3.50 16.71
CA ASP A 35 -8.43 -4.71 16.11
C ASP A 35 -8.44 -4.60 14.58
N GLY A 36 -8.74 -3.41 14.06
CA GLY A 36 -8.62 -3.12 12.64
C GLY A 36 -7.18 -3.18 12.13
N ALA A 37 -6.23 -2.67 12.91
CA ALA A 37 -4.80 -2.76 12.57
C ALA A 37 -4.32 -4.22 12.56
N GLU A 38 -4.70 -5.02 13.57
CA GLU A 38 -4.39 -6.46 13.64
C GLU A 38 -4.90 -7.20 12.41
N LYS A 39 -6.15 -6.93 12.01
CA LYS A 39 -6.74 -7.51 10.80
C LYS A 39 -5.96 -7.14 9.54
N ILE A 40 -5.65 -5.86 9.34
CA ILE A 40 -4.88 -5.38 8.17
C ILE A 40 -3.51 -6.06 8.11
N ILE A 41 -2.83 -6.17 9.26
CA ILE A 41 -1.52 -6.83 9.37
C ILE A 41 -1.67 -8.30 8.97
N ALA A 42 -2.60 -9.04 9.58
CA ALA A 42 -2.81 -10.47 9.31
C ALA A 42 -3.13 -10.75 7.83
N GLU A 43 -4.04 -9.97 7.23
CA GLU A 43 -4.43 -10.09 5.81
C GLU A 43 -3.26 -9.77 4.87
N THR A 44 -2.51 -8.71 5.19
CA THR A 44 -1.32 -8.32 4.42
C THR A 44 -0.31 -9.45 4.43
N TYR A 45 0.10 -9.94 5.60
CA TYR A 45 1.05 -11.05 5.72
C TYR A 45 0.58 -12.31 4.98
N GLY A 46 -0.68 -12.71 5.11
CA GLY A 46 -1.23 -13.85 4.38
C GLY A 46 -1.14 -13.70 2.86
N SER A 47 -1.39 -12.50 2.34
CA SER A 47 -1.18 -12.17 0.93
C SER A 47 0.30 -12.18 0.54
N LEU A 48 1.20 -11.68 1.41
CA LEU A 48 2.64 -11.65 1.15
C LEU A 48 3.25 -13.05 0.99
N THR A 49 2.80 -14.00 1.81
CA THR A 49 3.31 -15.37 1.88
C THR A 49 2.56 -16.34 0.97
N SER A 50 1.49 -15.89 0.30
CA SER A 50 0.75 -16.72 -0.63
C SER A 50 1.56 -17.00 -1.91
N PRO A 51 1.68 -18.26 -2.35
CA PRO A 51 2.31 -18.60 -3.63
C PRO A 51 1.70 -17.86 -4.83
N LEU A 52 0.44 -17.44 -4.74
CA LEU A 52 -0.27 -16.72 -5.80
C LEU A 52 0.23 -15.29 -6.02
N ARG A 53 0.96 -14.70 -5.05
CA ARG A 53 1.46 -13.33 -5.17
C ARG A 53 2.57 -13.17 -6.21
N GLU A 54 3.32 -14.23 -6.48
CA GLU A 54 4.36 -14.23 -7.51
C GLU A 54 3.78 -14.15 -8.93
N LEU A 55 2.59 -14.72 -9.14
CA LEU A 55 1.90 -14.76 -10.43
C LEU A 55 1.28 -13.41 -10.84
N ASN A 56 1.07 -12.50 -9.88
CA ASN A 56 0.43 -11.19 -10.09
C ASN A 56 1.42 -10.00 -10.06
N LYS A 57 2.72 -10.22 -10.23
CA LYS A 57 3.70 -9.12 -10.30
C LYS A 57 3.45 -8.29 -11.57
N GLN A 58 2.85 -7.10 -11.42
CA GLN A 58 2.75 -6.12 -12.50
C GLN A 58 4.17 -5.67 -12.91
N PRO A 59 4.53 -5.74 -14.20
CA PRO A 59 5.85 -5.32 -14.66
C PRO A 59 5.96 -3.79 -14.65
N GLY A 60 6.97 -3.25 -13.96
CA GLY A 60 7.46 -1.88 -14.17
C GLY A 60 7.00 -0.78 -13.21
N GLY A 61 6.05 -1.01 -12.31
CA GLY A 61 5.64 -0.03 -11.29
C GLY A 61 6.16 -0.39 -9.90
N LYS A 62 6.97 0.48 -9.26
CA LYS A 62 7.27 0.31 -7.84
C LYS A 62 5.96 0.39 -7.05
N ARG A 63 5.60 -0.69 -6.34
CA ARG A 63 4.44 -0.67 -5.43
C ARG A 63 4.71 0.31 -4.31
N VAL A 64 3.76 1.20 -4.04
CA VAL A 64 3.80 2.03 -2.83
C VAL A 64 3.41 1.15 -1.66
N LEU A 65 4.31 1.02 -0.70
CA LEU A 65 4.04 0.34 0.57
C LEU A 65 3.13 1.25 1.40
N VAL A 66 2.04 0.66 1.89
CA VAL A 66 1.10 1.31 2.81
C VAL A 66 1.67 1.17 4.21
N ALA A 67 1.86 2.31 4.90
CA ALA A 67 2.30 2.38 6.29
C ALA A 67 1.14 2.76 7.22
#